data_AF-A0A2V9HEV2-F1
#
_entry.id   AF-A0A2V9HEV2-F1
#
_cell.length_a   1.000
_cell.length_b   1.000
_cell.length_c   1.000
_cell.angle_alpha   90.00
_cell.angle_beta   90.00
_cell.angle_gamma   90.00
#
_symmetry.space_group_name_H-M   'P 1'
#
loop_
_entity.id
_entity.type
_entity.pdbx_description
1 polymer ?
#
loop_
_entity_poly.entity_id
_entity_poly.type
_entity_poly.pdbx_seq_one_letter_code
_entity_poly.pdbx_strand_id
1 'polypeptide(L)'
;MEILPFLILPFLASLILTGIHSYLGVHVVERGVIFVDLALAQIAALGAIVAIIAGMDPHGRGSYWISLAFTFLGAAIFAFARTRRGHIPQEAFIGIAYAVASAMAILLMSKATGETDSSP
;
A
#
# COMPACT_ATOMS: atom_id res chain seq x y z
N MET A 1 -28.41 24.77 10.96
CA MET A 1 -27.68 25.28 9.77
C MET A 1 -26.17 25.16 10.02
N GLU A 2 -25.66 23.95 10.27
CA GLU A 2 -24.27 23.70 10.76
C GLU A 2 -23.41 22.84 9.81
N ILE A 3 -24.00 22.36 8.71
CA ILE A 3 -23.34 21.39 7.81
C ILE A 3 -22.25 22.06 6.95
N LEU A 4 -22.51 23.28 6.48
CA LEU A 4 -21.58 24.00 5.60
C LEU A 4 -20.24 24.34 6.31
N PRO A 5 -20.24 24.86 7.56
CA PRO A 5 -19.01 25.06 8.33
C PRO A 5 -18.26 23.76 8.64
N PHE A 6 -18.99 22.66 8.91
CA PHE A 6 -18.38 21.36 9.17
C PHE A 6 -17.67 20.78 7.94
N LEU A 7 -18.22 20.98 6.74
CA LEU A 7 -17.67 20.46 5.48
C LEU A 7 -16.51 21.30 4.93
N ILE A 8 -16.31 22.54 5.38
CA ILE A 8 -15.30 23.43 4.78
C ILE A 8 -13.87 22.91 5.02
N LEU A 9 -13.59 22.35 6.19
CA LEU A 9 -12.30 21.78 6.56
C LEU A 9 -11.92 20.55 5.71
N PRO A 10 -12.74 19.49 5.61
CA PRO A 10 -12.43 18.36 4.75
C PRO A 10 -12.41 18.74 3.27
N PHE A 11 -13.21 19.72 2.83
CA PHE A 11 -13.17 20.25 1.47
C PHE A 11 -11.84 20.95 1.16
N LEU A 12 -11.33 21.79 2.07
CA LEU A 12 -10.02 22.41 1.90
C LEU A 12 -8.90 21.37 1.92
N ALA A 13 -8.98 20.39 2.82
CA ALA A 13 -8.02 19.29 2.87
C ALA A 13 -8.00 18.50 1.55
N SER A 14 -9.17 18.18 0.98
CA SER A 14 -9.24 17.45 -0.29
C SER A 14 -8.72 18.28 -1.47
N LEU A 15 -8.93 19.61 -1.49
CA LEU A 15 -8.37 20.50 -2.51
C LEU A 15 -6.84 20.53 -2.45
N ILE A 16 -6.27 20.66 -1.24
CA ILE A 16 -4.82 20.60 -1.02
C ILE A 16 -4.28 19.24 -1.47
N LEU A 17 -4.92 18.16 -1.05
CA LEU A 17 -4.48 16.79 -1.35
C LEU A 17 -4.54 16.51 -2.86
N THR A 18 -5.58 16.99 -3.55
CA THR A 18 -5.72 16.91 -5.01
C THR A 18 -4.62 17.69 -5.73
N GLY A 19 -4.28 18.89 -5.24
CA GLY A 19 -3.16 19.68 -5.77
C GLY A 19 -1.83 18.93 -5.65
N ILE A 20 -1.54 18.35 -4.49
CA ILE A 20 -0.33 17.57 -4.25
C ILE A 20 -0.28 16.32 -5.16
N HIS A 21 -1.39 15.57 -5.26
CA HIS A 21 -1.44 14.35 -6.07
C HIS A 21 -1.34 14.63 -7.57
N SER A 22 -1.93 15.72 -8.06
CA SER A 22 -1.81 16.09 -9.47
C SER A 22 -0.36 16.43 -9.83
N TYR A 23 0.34 17.21 -8.99
CA TYR A 23 1.75 17.54 -9.17
C TYR A 23 2.68 16.31 -9.10
N LEU A 24 2.51 15.46 -8.08
CA LEU A 24 3.29 14.23 -7.94
C LEU A 24 2.96 13.21 -9.03
N GLY A 25 1.70 13.18 -9.47
CA GLY A 25 1.22 12.33 -10.55
C GLY A 25 1.94 12.60 -11.87
N VAL A 26 2.19 13.87 -12.21
CA VAL A 26 3.00 14.23 -13.38
C VAL A 26 4.41 13.62 -13.29
N HIS A 27 5.07 13.73 -12.14
CA HIS A 27 6.40 13.13 -11.92
C HIS A 27 6.40 11.60 -12.03
N VAL A 28 5.32 10.95 -11.60
CA VAL A 28 5.13 9.50 -11.69
C VAL A 28 4.95 9.07 -13.15
N VAL A 29 4.14 9.80 -13.93
CA VAL A 29 3.91 9.55 -15.36
C VAL A 29 5.20 9.75 -16.16
N GLU A 30 5.92 10.85 -15.93
CA GLU A 30 7.22 11.12 -16.58
C GLU A 30 8.26 10.02 -16.33
N ARG A 31 8.14 9.30 -15.20
CA ARG A 31 9.05 8.23 -14.81
C ARG A 31 8.58 6.82 -15.20
N GLY A 32 7.39 6.67 -15.80
CA GLY A 32 6.84 5.39 -16.21
C GLY A 32 6.56 4.44 -15.04
N VAL A 33 6.07 4.98 -13.90
CA VAL A 33 5.81 4.22 -12.67
C VAL A 33 4.37 4.40 -12.17
N ILE A 34 3.40 4.43 -13.10
CA ILE A 34 2.01 4.81 -12.83
C ILE A 34 1.36 3.93 -11.74
N PHE A 35 1.67 2.64 -11.72
CA PHE A 35 1.10 1.65 -10.79
C PHE A 35 1.82 1.51 -9.46
N VAL A 36 2.86 2.31 -9.20
CA VAL A 36 3.69 2.14 -7.98
C VAL A 36 2.88 2.30 -6.70
N ASP A 37 1.91 3.23 -6.72
CA ASP A 37 1.03 3.49 -5.58
C ASP A 37 0.17 2.26 -5.24
N LEU A 38 -0.48 1.67 -6.25
CA LEU A 38 -1.28 0.45 -6.09
C LEU A 38 -0.45 -0.71 -5.51
N ALA A 39 0.78 -0.89 -6.00
CA ALA A 39 1.67 -1.94 -5.49
C ALA A 39 2.09 -1.68 -4.04
N LEU A 40 2.42 -0.43 -3.68
CA LEU A 40 2.78 -0.06 -2.31
C LEU A 40 1.61 -0.23 -1.35
N ALA A 41 0.38 0.15 -1.75
CA ALA A 41 -0.81 -0.08 -0.96
C ALA A 41 -1.02 -1.57 -0.65
N GLN A 42 -0.78 -2.45 -1.64
CA GLN A 42 -0.89 -3.88 -1.45
C GLN A 42 0.21 -4.46 -0.53
N ILE A 43 1.44 -3.97 -0.64
CA ILE A 43 2.54 -4.33 0.27
C ILE A 43 2.23 -3.85 1.70
N ALA A 44 1.64 -2.66 1.86
CA ALA A 44 1.20 -2.15 3.15
C ALA A 44 0.12 -3.05 3.76
N ALA A 45 -0.86 -3.46 2.96
CA ALA A 45 -1.93 -4.37 3.37
C ALA A 45 -1.38 -5.74 3.78
N LEU A 46 -0.41 -6.29 3.02
CA LEU A 46 0.30 -7.50 3.40
C LEU A 46 0.99 -7.35 4.77
N GLY A 47 1.68 -6.23 5.01
CA GLY A 47 2.31 -5.96 6.31
C GLY A 47 1.30 -5.90 7.45
N ALA A 48 0.12 -5.29 7.24
CA ALA A 48 -0.96 -5.28 8.22
C ALA A 48 -1.46 -6.70 8.52
N ILE A 49 -1.63 -7.55 7.50
CA ILE A 49 -2.02 -8.97 7.67
C ILE A 49 -0.95 -9.74 8.45
N VAL A 50 0.34 -9.55 8.14
CA VAL A 50 1.44 -10.15 8.90
C VAL A 50 1.40 -9.74 10.37
N ALA A 51 1.11 -8.47 10.67
CA ALA A 51 0.96 -7.99 12.04
C ALA A 51 -0.22 -8.67 12.77
N ILE A 52 -1.36 -8.80 12.09
CA ILE A 52 -2.56 -9.45 12.64
C ILE A 52 -2.27 -10.92 12.97
N ILE A 53 -1.61 -11.65 12.06
CA ILE A 53 -1.25 -13.06 12.26
C ILE A 53 -0.20 -13.22 13.37
N ALA A 54 0.67 -12.23 13.57
CA ALA A 54 1.58 -12.17 14.70
C ALA A 54 0.88 -11.86 16.04
N GLY A 55 -0.46 -11.78 16.07
CA GLY A 55 -1.27 -11.55 17.27
C GLY A 55 -1.38 -10.08 17.67
N MET A 56 -1.02 -9.15 16.79
CA MET A 56 -1.16 -7.72 17.06
C MET A 56 -2.59 -7.26 16.80
N ASP A 57 -3.06 -6.27 17.57
CA ASP A 57 -4.36 -5.63 17.34
C ASP A 57 -4.40 -4.99 15.92
N PRO A 58 -5.42 -5.31 15.09
CA PRO A 58 -5.59 -4.73 13.76
C PRO A 58 -5.60 -3.19 13.74
N HIS A 59 -6.13 -2.56 14.80
CA HIS A 59 -6.22 -1.11 14.95
C HIS A 59 -5.15 -0.56 15.90
N GLY A 60 -4.26 -1.43 16.38
CA GLY A 60 -3.19 -1.09 17.28
C GLY A 60 -2.04 -0.38 16.59
N ARG A 61 -1.28 0.39 17.39
CA ARG A 61 -0.05 1.06 16.92
C ARG A 61 0.97 0.07 16.35
N GLY A 62 0.96 -1.17 16.82
CA GLY A 62 1.81 -2.25 16.33
C GLY A 62 1.55 -2.59 14.86
N SER A 63 0.30 -2.85 14.50
CA SER A 63 -0.13 -3.11 13.11
C SER A 63 0.24 -1.94 12.19
N TYR A 64 0.02 -0.71 12.65
CA TYR A 64 0.42 0.50 11.93
C TYR A 64 1.93 0.53 11.62
N TRP A 65 2.79 0.30 12.62
CA TRP A 65 4.24 0.34 12.43
C TRP A 65 4.75 -0.77 11.53
N ILE A 66 4.19 -1.98 11.62
CA ILE A 66 4.57 -3.10 10.73
C ILE A 66 4.12 -2.83 9.29
N SER A 67 2.88 -2.38 9.08
CA SER A 67 2.38 -2.02 7.75
C SER A 67 3.23 -0.90 7.12
N LEU A 68 3.60 0.10 7.91
CA LEU A 68 4.47 1.19 7.48
C LEU A 68 5.89 0.70 7.13
N ALA A 69 6.47 -0.20 7.94
CA ALA A 69 7.77 -0.79 7.66
C ALA A 69 7.77 -1.58 6.34
N PHE A 70 6.71 -2.37 6.09
CA PHE A 70 6.51 -3.06 4.81
C PHE A 70 6.41 -2.09 3.63
N THR A 71 5.66 -1.01 3.80
CA THR A 71 5.52 0.04 2.77
C THR A 71 6.87 0.67 2.44
N PHE A 72 7.66 1.04 3.45
CA PHE A 72 9.00 1.59 3.24
C PHE A 72 9.95 0.58 2.60
N LEU A 73 9.87 -0.70 2.98
CA LEU A 73 10.64 -1.75 2.34
C LEU A 73 10.28 -1.89 0.86
N GLY A 74 9.00 -1.92 0.52
CA GLY A 74 8.52 -1.93 -0.86
C GLY A 74 8.98 -0.71 -1.65
N ALA A 75 8.89 0.48 -1.05
CA ALA A 75 9.34 1.73 -1.66
C ALA A 75 10.85 1.73 -1.90
N ALA A 76 11.64 1.23 -0.95
CA ALA A 76 13.07 1.07 -1.12
C ALA A 76 13.40 0.08 -2.26
N ILE A 77 12.73 -1.07 -2.31
CA ILE A 77 12.89 -2.04 -3.39
C ILE A 77 12.59 -1.38 -4.75
N PHE A 78 11.47 -0.67 -4.90
CA PHE A 78 11.14 0.01 -6.15
C PHE A 78 12.11 1.15 -6.51
N ALA A 79 12.64 1.86 -5.52
CA ALA A 79 13.62 2.90 -5.73
C ALA A 79 14.96 2.34 -6.24
N PHE A 80 15.42 1.20 -5.70
CA PHE A 80 16.71 0.59 -6.06
C PHE A 80 16.61 -0.36 -7.27
N ALA A 81 15.50 -1.07 -7.46
CA ALA A 81 15.26 -1.97 -8.60
C ALA A 81 15.09 -1.21 -9.93
N ARG A 82 15.06 0.12 -9.89
CA ARG A 82 14.99 1.01 -11.05
C ARG A 82 16.20 0.76 -11.97
N THR A 83 16.00 -0.11 -12.94
CA THR A 83 17.04 -0.51 -13.88
C THR A 83 17.21 0.59 -14.92
N ARG A 84 18.38 1.25 -14.97
CA ARG A 84 18.62 2.37 -15.89
C ARG A 84 18.68 1.99 -17.39
N ARG A 85 18.68 0.71 -17.76
CA ARG A 85 19.00 0.26 -19.15
C ARG A 85 18.34 -1.05 -19.64
N GLY A 86 17.19 -1.48 -19.11
CA GLY A 86 16.58 -2.77 -19.50
C GLY A 86 15.42 -2.64 -20.50
N HIS A 87 15.34 -3.56 -21.46
CA HIS A 87 14.19 -3.77 -22.37
C HIS A 87 12.85 -4.11 -21.66
N ILE A 88 12.85 -4.23 -20.33
CA ILE A 88 11.68 -4.62 -19.53
C ILE A 88 11.05 -3.35 -18.96
N PRO A 89 9.75 -3.07 -19.23
CA PRO A 89 9.07 -1.92 -18.65
C PRO A 89 9.02 -2.05 -17.13
N GLN A 90 9.37 -0.99 -16.41
CA GLN A 90 9.36 -0.95 -14.94
C GLN A 90 7.98 -1.27 -14.36
N GLU A 91 6.91 -0.94 -15.09
CA GLU A 91 5.53 -1.26 -14.72
C GLU A 91 5.27 -2.76 -14.64
N ALA A 92 5.94 -3.60 -15.43
CA ALA A 92 5.81 -5.05 -15.31
C ALA A 92 6.36 -5.56 -13.98
N PHE A 93 7.50 -5.01 -13.53
CA PHE A 93 8.06 -5.34 -12.22
C PHE A 93 7.12 -4.93 -11.08
N ILE A 94 6.55 -3.72 -11.17
CA ILE A 94 5.56 -3.21 -10.22
C ILE A 94 4.31 -4.11 -10.19
N GLY A 95 3.80 -4.51 -11.37
CA GLY A 95 2.65 -5.41 -11.49
C GLY A 95 2.90 -6.79 -10.88
N ILE A 96 4.09 -7.37 -11.09
CA ILE A 96 4.47 -8.64 -10.46
C ILE A 96 4.53 -8.49 -8.94
N ALA A 97 5.16 -7.41 -8.43
CA ALA A 97 5.22 -7.16 -6.99
C ALA A 97 3.83 -7.00 -6.37
N TYR A 98 2.92 -6.29 -7.05
CA TYR A 98 1.50 -6.20 -6.65
C TYR A 98 0.84 -7.58 -6.61
N ALA A 99 0.97 -8.39 -7.68
CA ALA A 99 0.35 -9.70 -7.75
C ALA A 99 0.88 -10.65 -6.65
N VAL A 100 2.19 -10.63 -6.40
CA VAL A 100 2.82 -11.41 -5.32
C VAL A 100 2.32 -10.96 -3.96
N ALA A 101 2.28 -9.65 -3.69
CA ALA A 101 1.79 -9.12 -2.41
C ALA A 101 0.30 -9.47 -2.19
N SER A 102 -0.53 -9.35 -3.23
CA SER A 102 -1.95 -9.77 -3.20
C SER A 102 -2.10 -11.26 -2.91
N ALA A 103 -1.38 -12.12 -3.64
CA ALA A 103 -1.46 -13.55 -3.45
C ALA A 103 -0.99 -13.96 -2.05
N MET A 104 0.11 -13.38 -1.56
CA MET A 104 0.59 -13.62 -0.20
C MET A 104 -0.41 -13.16 0.85
N ALA A 105 -1.02 -11.98 0.69
CA ALA A 105 -2.04 -11.47 1.59
C ALA A 105 -3.22 -12.43 1.70
N ILE A 106 -3.74 -12.90 0.55
CA ILE A 106 -4.84 -13.86 0.49
C ILE A 106 -4.45 -15.19 1.14
N LEU A 107 -3.26 -15.72 0.83
CA LEU A 107 -2.78 -17.00 1.38
C LEU A 107 -2.62 -16.95 2.90
N LEU A 108 -1.98 -15.89 3.40
CA LEU A 108 -1.77 -15.69 4.84
C LEU A 108 -3.11 -15.54 5.57
N MET A 109 -4.02 -14.74 5.03
CA MET A 109 -5.36 -14.59 5.61
C MET A 109 -6.14 -15.91 5.61
N SER A 110 -6.07 -16.67 4.51
CA SER A 110 -6.73 -17.97 4.40
C SER A 110 -6.18 -18.99 5.41
N LYS A 111 -4.87 -18.96 5.68
CA LYS A 111 -4.24 -19.81 6.70
C LYS A 111 -4.70 -19.45 8.11
N ALA A 112 -4.74 -18.16 8.42
CA ALA A 112 -5.19 -17.67 9.72
C ALA A 112 -6.64 -18.09 10.03
N THR A 113 -7.54 -18.03 9.05
CA THR A 113 -8.93 -18.49 9.21
C THR A 113 -9.05 -20.02 9.33
N GLY A 114 -8.21 -20.79 8.62
CA GLY A 114 -8.24 -22.25 8.67
C GLY A 114 -7.77 -22.85 10.00
N GLU A 115 -6.91 -22.16 10.75
CA GLU A 115 -6.48 -22.58 12.09
C GLU A 115 -7.58 -22.39 13.15
N THR A 116 -8.48 -21.41 12.98
CA THR A 116 -9.64 -21.23 13.88
C THR A 116 -10.70 -22.32 13.75
N ASP A 117 -10.83 -22.97 12.58
CA ASP A 117 -11.82 -24.06 12.37
C ASP A 117 -11.31 -25.45 12.83
N SER A 118 -10.05 -25.56 13.29
CA SER A 118 -9.42 -26.82 13.69
C SER A 118 -9.15 -26.96 15.19
N SER A 119 -9.60 -26.01 16.02
CA SER A 119 -9.63 -26.17 17.48
C SER A 119 -11.00 -26.69 17.94
N PRO A 120 -11.08 -27.93 18.46
CA PRO A 120 -12.31 -28.51 19.04
C PRO A 120 -12.72 -27.88 20.38
#